data_AF-A0A2V7Z8R9-F1
#
_entry.id   AF-A0A2V7Z8R9-F1
#
_cell.length_a   1.000
_cell.length_b   1.000
_cell.length_c   1.000
_cell.angle_alpha   90.00
_cell.angle_beta   90.00
_cell.angle_gamma   90.00
#
_symmetry.space_group_name_H-M   'P 1'
#
loop_
_entity.id
_entity.type
_entity.pdbx_description
1 polymer ?
#
loop_
_entity_poly.entity_id
_entity_poly.type
_entity_poly.pdbx_seq_one_letter_code
_entity_poly.pdbx_strand_id
1 'polypeptide(L)'
;MGTDPAVAAYIEKDPQTAEFLKRLVAFLDYLLPLYEREHKSYLSIGIGCTGGKHRSVYVAHELAKKLQERGLPVRVSHRDATRE
;
A
#
# COMPACT_ATOMS: atom_id res chain seq x y z
N MET A 1 7.33 -5.51 -12.74
CA MET A 1 7.02 -5.45 -11.27
C MET A 1 5.64 -4.84 -11.08
N GLY A 2 5.08 -4.80 -9.87
CA GLY A 2 3.75 -4.18 -9.63
C GLY A 2 3.63 -2.71 -10.00
N THR A 3 4.75 -2.01 -10.25
CA THR A 3 4.83 -0.66 -10.82
C THR A 3 4.84 -0.62 -12.35
N ASP A 4 4.94 -1.77 -13.01
CA ASP A 4 4.89 -1.88 -14.46
C ASP A 4 3.46 -1.59 -14.93
N PRO A 5 3.26 -0.67 -15.90
CA PRO A 5 1.93 -0.31 -16.39
C PRO A 5 1.08 -1.50 -16.85
N ALA A 6 1.67 -2.51 -17.48
CA ALA A 6 0.93 -3.69 -17.95
C ALA A 6 0.46 -4.56 -16.77
N VAL A 7 1.29 -4.69 -15.73
CA VAL A 7 0.94 -5.42 -14.50
C VAL A 7 -0.09 -4.66 -13.69
N ALA A 8 0.08 -3.35 -13.53
CA ALA A 8 -0.87 -2.48 -12.84
C ALA A 8 -2.25 -2.55 -13.52
N ALA A 9 -2.31 -2.38 -14.83
CA ALA A 9 -3.56 -2.46 -15.59
C ALA A 9 -4.22 -3.85 -15.50
N TYR A 10 -3.44 -4.92 -15.38
CA TYR A 10 -3.99 -6.26 -15.14
C TYR A 10 -4.59 -6.37 -13.73
N ILE A 11 -3.91 -5.86 -12.72
CA ILE A 11 -4.36 -5.90 -11.31
C ILE A 11 -5.61 -5.01 -11.11
N GLU A 12 -5.66 -3.85 -11.76
CA GLU A 12 -6.79 -2.90 -11.73
C GLU A 12 -8.08 -3.48 -12.29
N LYS A 13 -7.99 -4.41 -13.24
CA LYS A 13 -9.16 -5.09 -13.81
C LYS A 13 -9.85 -6.01 -12.80
N ASP A 14 -9.17 -6.40 -11.73
CA ASP A 14 -9.77 -7.22 -10.68
C ASP A 14 -10.57 -6.32 -9.70
N PRO A 15 -11.91 -6.42 -9.68
CA PRO A 15 -12.74 -5.61 -8.79
C PRO A 15 -12.45 -5.88 -7.30
N GLN A 16 -11.91 -7.06 -6.97
CA GLN A 16 -11.53 -7.38 -5.59
C GLN A 16 -10.35 -6.52 -5.13
N THR A 17 -9.46 -6.11 -6.04
CA THR A 17 -8.34 -5.22 -5.70
C THR A 17 -8.84 -3.84 -5.26
N ALA A 18 -9.78 -3.27 -6.01
CA ALA A 18 -10.35 -1.97 -5.69
C ALA A 18 -11.09 -2.00 -4.34
N GLU A 19 -11.89 -3.04 -4.10
CA GLU A 19 -12.61 -3.21 -2.84
C GLU A 19 -11.66 -3.45 -1.66
N PHE A 20 -10.59 -4.22 -1.86
CA PHE A 20 -9.56 -4.44 -0.86
C PHE A 20 -8.88 -3.11 -0.47
N LEU A 21 -8.44 -2.31 -1.44
CA LEU A 21 -7.82 -1.01 -1.19
C LEU A 21 -8.77 -0.07 -0.45
N LYS A 22 -10.05 -0.04 -0.84
CA LYS A 22 -11.07 0.77 -0.17
C LYS A 22 -11.20 0.40 1.31
N ARG A 23 -11.30 -0.90 1.63
CA ARG A 23 -11.40 -1.38 3.02
C ARG A 23 -10.13 -1.11 3.82
N LEU A 24 -8.97 -1.32 3.22
CA LEU A 24 -7.68 -1.09 3.86
C LEU A 24 -7.51 0.39 4.22
N VAL A 25 -7.84 1.30 3.30
CA VAL A 25 -7.76 2.75 3.55
C VAL A 25 -8.75 3.15 4.64
N ALA A 26 -10.00 2.68 4.58
CA ALA A 26 -10.98 2.98 5.63
C ALA A 26 -10.53 2.50 7.03
N PHE A 27 -9.87 1.34 7.10
CA PHE A 27 -9.30 0.85 8.35
C PHE A 27 -8.15 1.74 8.84
N LEU A 28 -7.25 2.15 7.95
CA LEU A 28 -6.14 3.03 8.31
C LEU A 28 -6.62 4.41 8.72
N ASP A 29 -7.66 4.95 8.09
CA ASP A 29 -8.28 6.21 8.46
C ASP A 29 -8.79 6.22 9.90
N TYR A 30 -9.32 5.10 10.36
CA TYR A 30 -9.73 4.92 11.74
C TYR A 30 -8.52 4.86 12.70
N LEU A 31 -7.43 4.18 12.30
CA LEU A 31 -6.27 3.96 13.16
C LEU A 31 -5.30 5.15 13.24
N LEU A 32 -5.10 5.89 12.15
CA LEU A 32 -4.08 6.92 12.05
C LEU A 32 -4.20 8.00 13.14
N PRO A 33 -5.38 8.56 13.44
CA PRO A 33 -5.54 9.53 14.53
C PRO A 33 -5.22 8.94 15.91
N LEU A 34 -5.46 7.64 16.10
CA LEU A 34 -5.17 6.96 17.36
C LEU A 34 -3.66 6.80 17.57
N TYR A 35 -2.92 6.47 16.50
CA TYR A 35 -1.46 6.40 16.55
C TYR A 35 -0.81 7.77 16.72
N GLU A 36 -1.37 8.82 16.11
CA GLU A 36 -0.91 10.19 16.29
C GLU A 36 -1.06 10.65 17.75
N ARG A 37 -2.20 10.34 18.38
CA ARG A 37 -2.45 10.63 19.80
C ARG A 37 -1.48 9.90 20.74
N GLU A 38 -1.03 8.71 20.38
CA GLU A 38 0.00 7.96 21.12
C GLU A 38 1.43 8.47 20.86
N HIS A 39 1.61 9.52 20.06
CA HIS A 39 2.91 10.07 19.66
C HIS A 39 3.84 9.03 19.02
N LYS A 40 3.30 8.06 18.28
CA LYS A 40 4.14 7.10 17.57
C LYS A 40 4.84 7.79 16.41
N SER A 41 6.17 7.76 16.42
CA SER A 41 6.99 8.37 15.38
C SER A 41 6.84 7.69 14.01
N TYR A 42 6.52 6.39 13.98
CA TYR A 42 6.44 5.61 12.75
C TYR A 42 5.34 4.54 12.82
N LEU A 43 4.64 4.36 11.70
CA LEU A 43 3.73 3.25 11.45
C LEU A 43 4.26 2.47 10.23
N SER A 44 4.64 1.22 10.44
CA SER A 44 5.12 0.34 9.37
C SER A 44 4.02 -0.63 8.94
N ILE A 45 3.66 -0.59 7.65
CA ILE A 45 2.60 -1.45 7.08
C ILE A 45 3.26 -2.42 6.09
N GLY A 46 3.22 -3.72 6.41
CA GLY A 46 3.73 -4.77 5.54
C GLY A 46 2.64 -5.35 4.64
N ILE A 47 2.83 -5.28 3.32
CA ILE A 47 1.94 -5.91 2.34
C ILE A 47 2.69 -7.04 1.63
N GLY A 48 2.20 -8.27 1.78
CA GLY A 48 2.81 -9.46 1.20
C GLY A 48 1.95 -10.10 0.12
N CYS A 49 2.59 -10.56 -0.96
CA CYS A 49 2.02 -11.54 -1.87
C CYS A 49 3.02 -12.68 -2.04
N THR A 50 2.60 -13.85 -2.52
CA THR A 50 3.43 -15.07 -2.55
C THR A 50 4.83 -14.83 -3.14
N GLY A 51 4.92 -14.08 -4.23
CA GLY A 51 6.19 -13.78 -4.91
C GLY A 51 6.76 -12.40 -4.62
N GLY A 52 6.13 -11.58 -3.78
CA GLY A 52 6.63 -10.24 -3.39
C GLY A 52 6.75 -9.18 -4.50
N LYS A 53 6.52 -9.51 -5.78
CA LYS A 53 6.92 -8.68 -6.94
C LYS A 53 5.79 -7.95 -7.67
N HIS A 54 4.52 -8.37 -7.50
CA HIS A 54 3.38 -7.85 -8.28
C HIS A 54 2.32 -7.18 -7.40
N ARG A 55 1.39 -7.97 -6.82
CA ARG A 55 0.24 -7.46 -6.07
C ARG A 55 0.65 -6.65 -4.84
N SER A 56 1.61 -7.14 -4.07
CA SER A 56 2.13 -6.41 -2.89
C SER A 56 2.71 -5.05 -3.26
N VAL A 57 3.53 -5.01 -4.33
CA VAL A 57 4.17 -3.80 -4.83
C VAL A 57 3.12 -2.79 -5.29
N TYR A 58 2.15 -3.25 -6.09
CA TYR A 58 1.04 -2.41 -6.58
C TYR A 58 0.23 -1.80 -5.42
N VAL A 59 -0.24 -2.65 -4.50
CA VAL A 59 -1.04 -2.21 -3.34
C VAL A 59 -0.26 -1.24 -2.45
N ALA A 60 1.04 -1.47 -2.23
CA ALA A 60 1.87 -0.58 -1.41
C ALA A 60 1.99 0.82 -2.03
N HIS A 61 2.14 0.91 -3.36
CA HIS A 61 2.18 2.19 -4.08
C HIS A 61 0.83 2.90 -4.08
N GLU A 62 -0.26 2.19 -4.37
CA GLU A 62 -1.60 2.75 -4.35
C GLU A 62 -2.00 3.25 -2.95
N LEU A 63 -1.65 2.50 -1.91
CA LEU A 63 -1.87 2.93 -0.54
C LEU A 63 -1.06 4.19 -0.22
N ALA A 64 0.21 4.23 -0.60
CA ALA A 64 1.07 5.38 -0.36
C ALA A 64 0.52 6.64 -1.04
N LYS A 65 0.09 6.54 -2.30
CA LYS A 65 -0.55 7.64 -3.02
C LYS A 65 -1.77 8.18 -2.26
N LYS A 66 -2.69 7.31 -1.82
CA LYS A 66 -3.90 7.71 -1.09
C LYS A 66 -3.61 8.36 0.26
N LEU A 67 -2.56 7.91 0.96
CA LEU A 67 -2.13 8.51 2.22
C LEU A 67 -1.41 9.85 2.01
N GLN A 68 -0.62 9.98 0.94
CA GLN A 68 0.03 11.24 0.55
C GLN A 68 -0.98 12.29 0.12
N GLU A 69 -2.04 11.90 -0.61
CA GLU A 69 -3.17 12.77 -0.95
C GLU A 69 -3.88 13.35 0.29
N ARG A 70 -3.72 12.70 1.45
CA ARG A 70 -4.21 13.17 2.76
C ARG A 70 -3.20 14.00 3.54
N GLY A 71 -2.05 14.31 2.95
CA GLY A 71 -0.98 15.10 3.57
C GLY A 71 -0.06 14.32 4.50
N LEU A 72 -0.14 12.98 4.52
CA LEU A 72 0.73 12.17 5.38
C LEU A 72 2.07 11.87 4.69
N PRO A 73 3.21 12.01 5.41
CA PRO A 73 4.50 11.62 4.87
C PRO A 73 4.61 10.10 4.82
N VAL A 74 4.71 9.53 3.61
CA VAL A 74 4.82 8.09 3.39
C VAL A 74 6.10 7.75 2.62
N ARG A 75 6.78 6.68 3.06
CA ARG A 75 7.89 6.05 2.33
C ARG A 75 7.53 4.61 2.00
N VAL A 76 7.79 4.20 0.77
CA VAL A 76 7.55 2.83 0.28
C VAL A 76 8.90 2.13 0.10
N SER A 77 9.00 0.89 0.57
CA SER A 77 10.15 0.03 0.37
C SER A 77 9.70 -1.37 -0.05
N HIS A 78 10.45 -1.99 -0.97
CA HIS A 78 10.14 -3.30 -1.53
C HIS A 78 11.24 -4.29 -1.15
N ARG A 79 10.96 -5.16 -0.17
CA ARG A 79 11.96 -6.09 0.39
C ARG A 79 12.53 -7.06 -0.65
N ASP A 80 11.69 -7.56 -1.56
CA ASP A 80 12.07 -8.57 -2.55
C ASP A 80 12.39 -7.98 -3.93
N ALA A 81 12.45 -6.65 -4.07
CA ALA A 81 12.82 -5.99 -5.32
C ALA A 81 14.32 -6.13 -5.66
N THR A 82 15.14 -6.40 -4.64
CA THR A 82 16.61 -6.61 -4.75
C THR A 82 17.01 -8.08 -4.80
N ARG A 83 16.04 -9.01 -4.85
CA ARG A 83 16.31 -10.44 -5.09
C ARG A 83 16.20 -10.73 -6.58
N GLU A 84 17.35 -10.63 -7.25
CA GLU A 84 17.61 -11.15 -8.60
C GLU A 84 17.45 -12.67 -8.63
#